data_AF-A0A2N5WRV4-F1
#
_entry.id   AF-A0A2N5WRV4-F1
#
_cell.length_a   1.000
_cell.length_b   1.000
_cell.length_c   1.000
_cell.angle_alpha   90.00
_cell.angle_beta   90.00
_cell.angle_gamma   90.00
#
_symmetry.space_group_name_H-M   'P 1'
#
loop_
_entity.id
_entity.type
_entity.pdbx_description
1 polymer ?
#
loop_
_entity_poly.entity_id
_entity_poly.type
_entity_poly.pdbx_seq_one_letter_code
_entity_poly.pdbx_strand_id
1 'polypeptide(L)'
;RDAPAGSGGGALMPGMATEAELEQLREAEGEEAEVLYLRLMTEHHRAGVDMAEAGEEMAGTEEIRDLAAGMVEGQASEINLMARMLAERGAATG
;
A
#
# COMPACT_ATOMS: atom_id res chain seq x y z
N ARG A 1 -29.43 -0.91 6.27
CA ARG A 1 -28.84 0.44 6.15
C ARG A 1 -27.99 0.39 4.90
N ASP A 2 -28.56 0.83 3.79
CA ASP A 2 -27.91 0.84 2.49
C ASP A 2 -26.87 1.97 2.49
N ALA A 3 -25.59 1.61 2.37
CA ALA A 3 -24.55 2.58 2.07
C ALA A 3 -24.65 2.92 0.57
N PRO A 4 -24.54 4.21 0.18
CA PRO A 4 -24.59 4.57 -1.23
C PRO A 4 -23.35 4.01 -1.94
N ALA A 5 -23.56 3.40 -3.10
CA ALA A 5 -22.49 3.04 -4.02
C ALA A 5 -21.74 4.32 -4.40
N GLY A 6 -20.46 4.40 -3.99
CA GLY A 6 -19.57 5.49 -4.37
C GLY A 6 -19.32 5.45 -5.87
N SER A 7 -19.99 6.35 -6.60
CA SER A 7 -19.63 6.71 -7.96
C SER A 7 -18.47 7.71 -7.87
N GLY A 8 -17.25 7.22 -8.11
CA GLY A 8 -16.05 8.03 -8.18
C GLY A 8 -14.84 7.11 -8.26
N GLY A 9 -14.04 7.20 -9.32
CA GLY A 9 -12.85 6.37 -9.54
C GLY A 9 -11.69 6.71 -8.58
N GLY A 10 -11.99 6.84 -7.28
CA GLY A 10 -11.03 7.08 -6.21
C GLY A 10 -10.93 5.87 -5.29
N ALA A 11 -9.77 5.74 -4.65
CA ALA A 11 -9.44 4.68 -3.73
C ALA A 11 -10.44 4.62 -2.56
N LEU A 12 -10.88 3.42 -2.17
CA LEU A 12 -11.84 3.23 -1.08
C LEU A 12 -11.24 3.55 0.31
N MET A 13 -9.92 3.40 0.44
CA MET A 13 -9.13 3.64 1.65
C MET A 13 -7.79 4.28 1.26
N PRO A 14 -7.12 5.03 2.16
CA PRO A 14 -5.77 5.54 1.90
C PRO A 14 -4.83 4.44 1.42
N GLY A 15 -3.97 4.76 0.44
CA GLY A 15 -2.98 3.84 -0.15
C GLY A 15 -3.54 2.73 -1.05
N MET A 16 -4.85 2.50 -1.10
CA MET A 16 -5.42 1.57 -2.08
C MET A 16 -5.27 2.13 -3.50
N ALA A 17 -4.83 1.28 -4.43
CA ALA A 17 -4.82 1.64 -5.84
C ALA A 17 -6.27 1.87 -6.33
N THR A 18 -6.46 2.88 -7.17
CA THR A 18 -7.70 3.11 -7.91
C THR A 18 -7.89 2.08 -9.01
N GLU A 19 -9.13 1.90 -9.48
CA GLU A 19 -9.41 1.04 -10.64
C GLU A 19 -8.61 1.46 -11.89
N ALA A 20 -8.39 2.77 -12.08
CA ALA A 20 -7.60 3.28 -13.19
C ALA A 20 -6.10 2.95 -13.08
N GLU A 21 -5.54 2.96 -11.86
CA GLU A 21 -4.15 2.54 -11.62
C GLU A 21 -4.00 1.02 -11.76
N LEU A 22 -5.00 0.25 -11.30
CA LEU A 22 -5.01 -1.20 -11.50
C LEU A 22 -5.13 -1.57 -12.97
N GLU A 23 -5.89 -0.82 -13.77
CA GLU A 23 -5.96 -1.04 -15.22
C GLU A 23 -4.63 -0.70 -15.89
N GLN A 24 -4.01 0.44 -15.56
CA GLN A 24 -2.67 0.78 -16.03
C GLN A 24 -1.65 -0.32 -15.70
N LEU A 25 -1.74 -0.90 -14.49
CA LEU A 25 -0.87 -2.01 -14.09
C LEU A 25 -1.11 -3.28 -14.91
N ARG A 26 -2.35 -3.57 -15.31
CA ARG A 26 -2.69 -4.73 -16.16
C ARG A 26 -2.19 -4.57 -17.59
N GLU A 27 -2.18 -3.34 -18.10
CA GLU A 27 -1.74 -3.02 -19.46
C GLU A 27 -0.21 -2.87 -19.57
N ALA A 28 0.47 -2.54 -18.47
CA ALA A 28 1.91 -2.36 -18.46
C ALA A 28 2.67 -3.68 -18.63
N GLU A 29 3.85 -3.61 -19.26
CA GLU A 29 4.73 -4.76 -19.48
C GLU A 29 6.17 -4.46 -19.07
N GLY A 30 6.94 -5.51 -18.80
CA GLY A 30 8.38 -5.40 -18.50
C GLY A 30 8.69 -4.43 -17.35
N GLU A 31 9.74 -3.63 -17.53
CA GLU A 31 10.22 -2.69 -16.50
C GLU A 31 9.18 -1.64 -16.11
N GLU A 32 8.28 -1.25 -17.03
CA GLU A 32 7.20 -0.31 -16.73
C GLU A 32 6.21 -0.90 -15.71
N ALA A 33 5.82 -2.16 -15.90
CA ALA A 33 4.96 -2.87 -14.96
C ALA A 33 5.63 -3.02 -13.58
N GLU A 34 6.92 -3.31 -13.56
CA GLU A 34 7.70 -3.43 -12.32
C GLU A 34 7.74 -2.10 -11.55
N VAL A 35 8.03 -0.99 -12.23
CA VAL A 35 8.06 0.34 -11.60
C VAL A 35 6.66 0.75 -11.11
N LEU A 36 5.62 0.49 -11.89
CA LEU A 36 4.25 0.83 -11.51
C LEU A 36 3.80 0.01 -10.28
N TYR A 37 4.06 -1.30 -10.27
CA TYR A 37 3.77 -2.16 -9.13
C TYR A 37 4.47 -1.66 -7.86
N LEU A 38 5.77 -1.38 -7.94
CA LEU A 38 6.56 -0.94 -6.78
C LEU A 38 6.07 0.40 -6.22
N ARG A 39 5.64 1.33 -7.07
CA ARG A 39 5.06 2.60 -6.63
C ARG A 39 3.72 2.41 -5.93
N LEU A 40 2.80 1.68 -6.56
CA LEU A 40 1.48 1.43 -5.97
C LEU A 40 1.59 0.68 -4.63
N MET A 41 2.48 -0.31 -4.56
CA MET A 41 2.67 -1.08 -3.33
C MET A 41 3.40 -0.26 -2.24
N THR A 42 4.29 0.66 -2.63
CA THR A 42 4.89 1.60 -1.66
C THR A 42 3.84 2.50 -1.02
N GLU A 43 2.92 3.06 -1.81
CA GLU A 43 1.83 3.89 -1.29
C GLU A 43 0.84 3.08 -0.45
N HIS A 44 0.50 1.86 -0.90
CA HIS A 44 -0.34 0.93 -0.16
C HIS A 44 0.25 0.62 1.23
N HIS A 45 1.55 0.32 1.29
CA HIS A 45 2.23 0.03 2.54
C HIS A 45 2.40 1.23 3.45
N ARG A 46 2.62 2.44 2.91
CA ARG A 46 2.65 3.66 3.74
C ARG A 46 1.34 3.86 4.48
N ALA A 47 0.21 3.74 3.78
CA ALA A 47 -1.10 3.80 4.42
C ALA A 47 -1.35 2.63 5.38
N GLY A 48 -0.87 1.43 5.03
CA GLY A 48 -0.98 0.26 5.89
C GLY A 48 -0.19 0.39 7.20
N VAL A 49 0.98 1.04 7.19
CA VAL A 49 1.74 1.41 8.39
C VAL A 49 0.93 2.36 9.27
N ASP A 50 0.42 3.47 8.71
CA ASP A 50 -0.38 4.44 9.47
C ASP A 50 -1.61 3.77 10.13
N MET A 51 -2.27 2.87 9.41
CA MET A 51 -3.40 2.09 9.94
C MET A 51 -2.97 1.09 11.01
N ALA A 52 -1.83 0.44 10.85
CA ALA A 52 -1.32 -0.55 11.79
C ALA A 52 -0.84 0.12 13.10
N GLU A 53 -0.20 1.28 13.04
CA GLU A 53 0.16 2.07 14.23
C GLU A 53 -1.10 2.42 15.03
N ALA A 54 -2.14 2.92 14.37
CA ALA A 54 -3.42 3.19 15.03
C ALA A 54 -4.08 1.91 15.58
N GLY A 55 -3.96 0.79 14.86
CA GLY A 55 -4.45 -0.52 15.29
C GLY A 55 -3.77 -1.04 16.56
N GLU A 56 -2.46 -0.82 16.68
CA GLU A 56 -1.65 -1.17 17.86
C GLU A 56 -2.12 -0.39 19.10
N GLU A 57 -2.32 0.93 18.95
CA GLU A 57 -2.79 1.81 20.02
C GLU A 57 -4.21 1.46 20.50
N MET A 58 -5.10 1.09 19.56
CA MET A 58 -6.50 0.79 19.83
C MET A 58 -6.77 -0.69 20.17
N ALA A 59 -5.75 -1.55 20.14
CA ALA A 59 -5.91 -3.00 20.27
C ALA A 59 -6.57 -3.40 21.60
N GLY A 60 -7.68 -4.15 21.50
CA GLY A 60 -8.41 -4.69 22.64
C GLY A 60 -7.83 -5.97 23.23
N THR A 61 -6.93 -6.65 22.50
CA THR A 61 -6.23 -7.86 22.96
C THR A 61 -4.75 -7.79 22.57
N GLU A 62 -3.92 -8.60 23.24
CA GLU A 62 -2.48 -8.69 22.97
C GLU A 62 -2.22 -9.23 21.56
N GLU A 63 -3.01 -10.22 21.11
CA GLU A 63 -2.85 -10.82 19.78
C GLU A 63 -3.08 -9.81 18.64
N ILE A 64 -4.03 -8.89 18.81
CA ILE A 64 -4.27 -7.82 17.81
C ILE A 64 -3.14 -6.79 17.85
N ARG A 65 -2.63 -6.47 19.05
CA ARG A 65 -1.51 -5.55 19.19
C ARG A 65 -0.25 -6.10 18.53
N ASP A 66 0.07 -7.36 18.78
CA ASP A 66 1.25 -8.03 18.21
C ASP A 66 1.16 -8.15 16.69
N LEU A 67 -0.05 -8.44 16.16
CA LEU A 67 -0.29 -8.44 14.73
C LEU A 67 -0.04 -7.05 14.12
N ALA A 68 -0.59 -6.00 14.74
CA ALA A 68 -0.45 -4.62 14.27
C ALA A 68 1.03 -4.18 14.29
N ALA A 69 1.74 -4.43 15.40
CA ALA A 69 3.18 -4.15 15.51
C ALA A 69 4.00 -4.91 14.43
N GLY A 70 3.68 -6.18 14.19
CA GLY A 70 4.30 -6.97 13.13
C GLY A 70 4.01 -6.42 11.72
N MET A 71 2.83 -5.86 11.49
CA MET A 71 2.50 -5.18 10.23
C MET A 71 3.31 -3.90 10.04
N VAL A 72 3.49 -3.09 11.10
CA VAL A 72 4.35 -1.89 11.06
C VAL A 72 5.77 -2.25 10.67
N GLU A 73 6.40 -3.21 11.37
CA GLU A 73 7.78 -3.63 11.09
C GLU A 73 7.93 -4.22 9.69
N GLY A 74 7.03 -5.12 9.30
CA GLY A 74 7.05 -5.80 8.01
C GLY A 74 6.90 -4.80 6.86
N GLN A 75 5.88 -3.95 6.91
CA GLN A 75 5.60 -3.01 5.83
C GLN A 75 6.66 -1.90 5.74
N ALA A 76 7.19 -1.40 6.86
CA ALA A 76 8.31 -0.46 6.86
C ALA A 76 9.58 -1.07 6.23
N SER A 77 9.87 -2.34 6.50
CA SER A 77 10.97 -3.07 5.87
C SER A 77 10.76 -3.22 4.36
N GLU A 78 9.55 -3.57 3.94
CA GLU A 78 9.18 -3.73 2.53
C GLU A 78 9.20 -2.40 1.76
N ILE A 79 8.79 -1.28 2.36
CA ILE A 79 8.94 0.06 1.78
C ILE A 79 10.42 0.34 1.45
N ASN A 80 11.33 0.05 2.37
CA ASN A 80 12.77 0.24 2.15
C ASN A 80 13.34 -0.70 1.07
N LEU A 81 12.79 -1.91 0.95
CA LEU A 81 13.15 -2.84 -0.12
C LEU A 81 12.68 -2.33 -1.49
N MET A 82 11.41 -1.93 -1.59
CA MET A 82 10.83 -1.43 -2.84
C MET A 82 11.49 -0.13 -3.29
N ALA A 83 11.87 0.76 -2.36
CA ALA A 83 12.63 1.97 -2.68
C ALA A 83 13.99 1.65 -3.34
N ARG A 84 14.67 0.59 -2.88
CA ARG A 84 15.93 0.12 -3.51
C ARG A 84 15.67 -0.49 -4.88
N MET A 85 14.64 -1.32 -5.01
CA MET A 85 14.26 -1.94 -6.29
C MET A 85 13.88 -0.90 -7.35
N LEU A 86 13.22 0.20 -6.95
CA LEU A 86 12.94 1.33 -7.82
C LEU A 86 14.24 2.03 -8.26
N ALA A 87 15.16 2.28 -7.34
CA ALA A 87 16.44 2.90 -7.66
C ALA A 87 17.27 2.05 -8.65
N GLU A 88 17.25 0.72 -8.51
CA GLU A 88 17.87 -0.22 -9.44
C GLU A 88 17.29 -0.14 -10.86
N ARG A 89 16.04 0.31 -11.00
CA ARG A 89 15.32 0.54 -12.27
C ARG A 89 15.39 2.00 -12.73
N GLY A 90 16.23 2.82 -12.11
CA GLY A 90 16.34 4.25 -12.44
C GLY A 90 15.08 5.07 -12.08
N ALA A 91 14.21 4.54 -11.22
CA ALA A 91 12.97 5.17 -10.77
C ALA A 91 13.04 5.59 -9.29
N ALA A 92 12.14 6.49 -8.89
CA ALA A 92 11.92 6.87 -7.50
C ALA A 92 10.50 6.50 -7.05
N THR A 93 10.32 6.45 -5.73
CA THR A 93 9.06 6.10 -5.02
C THR A 93 7.90 7.05 -5.28
N GLY A 94 8.15 8.23 -5.86
CA GLY A 94 7.15 9.29 -6.04
C GLY A 94 7.33 10.40 -5.03
#